data_AF-A0A168PAY1-F1
#
_entry.id   AF-A0A168PAY1-F1
#
_cell.length_a   1.000
_cell.length_b   1.000
_cell.length_c   1.000
_cell.angle_alpha   90.00
_cell.angle_beta   90.00
_cell.angle_gamma   90.00
#
_symmetry.space_group_name_H-M   'P 1'
#
loop_
_entity.id
_entity.type
_entity.pdbx_description
1 polymer ?
#
loop_
_entity_poly.entity_id
_entity_poly.type
_entity_poly.pdbx_seq_one_letter_code
_entity_poly.pdbx_strand_id
1 'polypeptide(L)'
;MPFGQVVVGPPGSGKTTYCWGAYQFLTASGRKVAVVNLDPANDHIPYPCAINIADLITLEDTMNDLKLGPNGGIMFCVEYLLKNVDWLLEKLDELKGKWVPCAWFVF
;
A
#
# COMPACT_ATOMS: atom_id res chain seq x y z
N MET A 1 17.28 3.96 -12.66
CA MET A 1 16.26 4.85 -12.07
C MET A 1 15.09 4.00 -11.60
N PRO A 2 14.60 4.17 -10.36
CA PRO A 2 13.38 3.51 -9.92
C PRO A 2 12.14 4.12 -10.62
N PHE A 3 11.11 3.31 -10.81
CA PHE A 3 9.80 3.65 -11.37
C PHE A 3 8.72 3.15 -10.38
N GLY A 4 7.64 3.90 -10.24
CA GLY A 4 6.50 3.57 -9.39
C GLY A 4 5.19 3.82 -10.13
N GLN A 5 4.13 3.13 -9.72
CA GLN A 5 2.81 3.25 -10.33
C GLN A 5 1.75 3.34 -9.24
N VAL A 6 1.24 4.54 -9.00
CA VAL A 6 0.09 4.73 -8.11
C VAL A 6 -1.18 4.29 -8.85
N VAL A 7 -1.99 3.44 -8.22
CA VAL A 7 -3.22 2.89 -8.82
C VAL A 7 -4.42 3.38 -8.04
N VAL A 8 -5.07 4.41 -8.56
CA VAL A 8 -6.24 5.04 -7.93
C VAL A 8 -7.54 4.68 -8.66
N GLY A 9 -8.65 4.70 -7.94
CA GLY A 9 -9.98 4.40 -8.49
C GLY A 9 -11.04 4.15 -7.41
N PRO A 10 -12.33 4.21 -7.77
CA PRO A 10 -13.41 4.02 -6.81
C PRO A 10 -13.43 2.60 -6.22
N PRO A 11 -14.12 2.38 -5.09
CA PRO A 11 -14.36 1.04 -4.56
C PRO A 11 -14.98 0.13 -5.63
N GLY A 12 -14.49 -1.11 -5.73
CA GLY A 12 -14.98 -2.08 -6.72
C GLY A 12 -14.45 -1.89 -8.15
N SER A 13 -13.61 -0.90 -8.45
CA SER A 13 -13.06 -0.71 -9.80
C SER A 13 -11.99 -1.74 -10.21
N GLY A 14 -11.74 -2.76 -9.40
CA GLY A 14 -10.79 -3.83 -9.68
C GLY A 14 -9.33 -3.48 -9.40
N LYS A 15 -9.06 -2.48 -8.56
CA LYS A 15 -7.69 -2.04 -8.27
C LYS A 15 -6.83 -3.19 -7.73
N THR A 16 -7.26 -3.86 -6.66
CA THR A 16 -6.54 -5.01 -6.05
C THR A 16 -6.25 -6.11 -7.07
N THR A 17 -7.21 -6.39 -7.95
CA THR A 17 -7.06 -7.35 -9.06
C THR A 17 -6.01 -6.90 -10.07
N TYR A 18 -6.00 -5.61 -10.42
CA TYR A 18 -5.00 -5.05 -11.33
C TYR A 18 -3.59 -5.22 -10.78
N CYS A 19 -3.34 -4.85 -9.51
CA CYS A 19 -1.98 -4.99 -8.95
C CYS A 19 -1.57 -6.45 -8.78
N TRP A 20 -2.51 -7.36 -8.53
CA TRP A 20 -2.20 -8.79 -8.55
C TRP A 20 -1.71 -9.26 -9.92
N GLY A 21 -2.46 -8.92 -10.99
CA GLY A 21 -2.08 -9.27 -12.35
C GLY A 21 -0.78 -8.61 -12.78
N ALA A 22 -0.57 -7.33 -12.42
CA ALA A 22 0.67 -6.62 -12.71
C ALA A 22 1.86 -7.23 -11.98
N TYR A 23 1.69 -7.61 -10.70
CA TYR A 23 2.70 -8.33 -9.94
C TYR A 23 3.08 -9.66 -10.60
N GLN A 24 2.09 -10.49 -10.96
CA GLN A 24 2.31 -11.77 -11.64
C GLN A 24 3.03 -11.60 -12.99
N PHE A 25 2.59 -10.65 -13.81
CA PHE A 25 3.18 -10.40 -15.12
C PHE A 25 4.64 -9.92 -15.01
N LEU A 26 4.90 -8.93 -14.15
CA LEU A 26 6.23 -8.36 -14.00
C LEU A 26 7.21 -9.37 -13.40
N THR A 27 6.80 -10.12 -12.37
CA THR A 27 7.64 -11.18 -11.78
C THR A 27 7.92 -12.31 -12.77
N ALA A 28 6.93 -12.74 -13.57
CA ALA A 28 7.13 -13.71 -14.64
C ALA A 28 8.11 -13.22 -15.72
N SER A 29 8.21 -11.91 -15.95
CA SER A 29 9.20 -11.30 -16.85
C SER A 29 10.62 -11.17 -16.25
N GLY A 30 10.85 -11.68 -15.04
CA GLY A 30 12.13 -11.59 -14.34
C GLY A 30 12.37 -10.25 -13.63
N ARG A 31 11.35 -9.38 -13.54
CA ARG A 31 11.45 -8.11 -12.80
C ARG A 31 11.18 -8.34 -11.33
N LYS A 32 12.00 -7.73 -10.47
CA LYS A 32 11.70 -7.66 -9.04
C LYS A 32 10.70 -6.54 -8.81
N VAL A 33 9.62 -6.84 -8.09
CA VAL A 33 8.51 -5.94 -7.80
C VAL A 33 8.29 -5.89 -6.30
N ALA A 34 7.92 -4.71 -5.79
CA ALA A 34 7.55 -4.50 -4.40
C ALA A 34 6.19 -3.79 -4.35
N VAL A 35 5.21 -4.40 -3.68
CA VAL A 35 3.86 -3.84 -3.56
C VAL A 35 3.71 -3.07 -2.25
N VAL A 36 3.03 -1.92 -2.27
CA VAL A 36 2.88 -1.02 -1.13
C VAL A 36 1.41 -0.74 -0.89
N ASN A 37 0.80 -1.42 0.06
CA ASN A 37 -0.60 -1.17 0.38
C ASN A 37 -0.74 0.08 1.24
N LEU A 38 -1.36 1.14 0.73
CA LEU A 38 -1.77 2.32 1.52
C LEU A 38 -3.28 2.39 1.75
N ASP A 39 -4.04 1.37 1.34
CA ASP A 39 -5.48 1.28 1.62
C ASP A 39 -5.69 0.65 3.01
N PRO A 40 -6.14 1.44 4.02
CA PRO A 40 -6.35 0.95 5.38
C PRO A 40 -7.59 0.04 5.51
N ALA A 41 -8.46 -0.01 4.50
CA ALA A 41 -9.66 -0.85 4.48
C ALA A 41 -9.46 -2.18 3.73
N ASN A 42 -8.24 -2.47 3.29
CA ASN A 42 -7.92 -3.66 2.51
C ASN A 42 -7.31 -4.77 3.40
N ASP A 43 -8.19 -5.57 4.00
CA ASP A 43 -7.79 -6.64 4.94
C ASP A 43 -7.20 -7.87 4.25
N HIS A 44 -7.43 -8.03 2.94
CA HIS A 44 -7.04 -9.21 2.18
C HIS A 44 -6.18 -8.86 0.97
N ILE A 45 -4.87 -8.95 1.16
CA ILE A 45 -3.88 -8.78 0.09
C ILE A 45 -3.44 -10.16 -0.42
N PRO A 46 -3.77 -10.56 -1.67
CA PRO A 46 -3.46 -11.90 -2.17
C PRO A 46 -2.01 -12.08 -2.68
N TYR A 47 -1.13 -11.11 -2.42
CA TYR A 47 0.27 -11.10 -2.87
C TYR A 47 1.23 -10.68 -1.76
N PRO A 48 2.54 -10.97 -1.93
CA PRO A 48 3.58 -10.38 -1.10
C PRO A 48 3.49 -8.86 -1.08
N CYS A 49 3.11 -8.31 0.06
CA CYS A 49 3.10 -6.89 0.35
C CYS A 49 4.43 -6.53 1.02
N ALA A 50 5.18 -5.59 0.44
CA ALA A 50 6.48 -5.18 0.97
C ALA A 50 6.34 -4.12 2.07
N ILE A 51 5.33 -3.25 1.95
CA ILE A 51 4.99 -2.21 2.93
C ILE A 51 3.48 -2.16 3.04
N ASN A 52 2.94 -2.25 4.25
CA ASN A 52 1.50 -2.15 4.49
C ASN A 52 1.22 -1.02 5.48
N ILE A 53 0.29 -0.12 5.17
CA ILE A 53 -0.16 0.93 6.10
C ILE A 53 -0.67 0.34 7.43
N ALA A 54 -1.19 -0.88 7.42
CA ALA A 54 -1.61 -1.60 8.63
C ALA A 54 -0.46 -1.81 9.65
N ASP A 55 0.81 -1.78 9.21
CA ASP A 55 1.97 -1.83 10.11
C ASP A 55 2.20 -0.50 10.85
N LEU A 56 1.61 0.60 10.36
CA LEU A 56 1.67 1.94 10.96
C LEU A 56 0.39 2.25 11.74
N ILE A 57 -0.77 1.99 11.14
CA ILE A 57 -2.10 2.28 11.69
C ILE A 57 -3.15 1.38 11.04
N THR A 58 -4.04 0.79 11.84
CA THR A 58 -5.16 0.00 11.32
C THR A 58 -6.47 0.78 11.38
N LEU A 59 -7.39 0.46 10.47
CA LEU A 59 -8.73 1.02 10.48
C LEU A 59 -9.50 0.60 11.74
N GLU A 60 -9.32 -0.64 12.20
CA GLU A 60 -9.97 -1.17 13.39
C GLU A 60 -9.58 -0.41 14.65
N ASP A 61 -8.27 -0.22 14.90
CA ASP A 61 -7.77 0.54 16.06
C ASP A 61 -8.32 1.97 16.04
N THR A 62 -8.28 2.59 14.86
CA THR A 62 -8.78 3.95 14.66
C THR A 62 -10.28 4.08 14.97
N MET A 63 -11.09 3.14 14.50
CA MET A 63 -12.54 3.14 14.74
C MET A 63 -12.86 2.89 16.22
N ASN A 64 -12.14 1.97 16.87
CA ASN A 64 -12.35 1.61 18.27
C ASN A 64 -11.92 2.72 19.22
N ASP A 65 -10.72 3.28 19.04
CA ASP A 65 -10.15 4.26 19.97
C ASP A 65 -10.78 5.64 19.83
N LEU A 66 -11.08 6.06 18.60
CA LEU A 66 -11.62 7.39 18.31
C LEU A 66 -13.14 7.40 18.14
N LYS A 67 -13.80 6.23 18.26
CA LYS A 67 -15.25 6.06 18.04
C LYS A 67 -15.72 6.61 16.69
N LEU A 68 -14.89 6.43 15.67
CA LEU A 68 -15.17 6.88 14.31
C LEU A 68 -15.95 5.81 13.54
N GLY A 69 -16.83 6.25 12.64
CA GLY A 69 -17.40 5.37 11.62
C GLY A 69 -16.37 5.00 10.55
N PRO A 70 -16.67 4.02 9.67
CA PRO A 70 -15.71 3.49 8.69
C PRO A 70 -15.04 4.56 7.82
N ASN A 71 -15.81 5.51 7.28
CA ASN A 71 -15.26 6.59 6.45
C ASN A 71 -14.38 7.55 7.26
N GLY A 72 -14.74 7.84 8.52
CA GLY A 72 -13.95 8.68 9.40
C GLY A 72 -12.64 8.01 9.78
N GLY A 73 -12.68 6.69 10.03
CA GLY A 73 -11.48 5.89 10.31
C GLY A 73 -10.52 5.86 9.14
N ILE A 74 -11.01 5.69 7.90
CA ILE A 74 -10.18 5.71 6.68
C ILE A 74 -9.49 7.08 6.54
N MET A 75 -10.23 8.17 6.69
CA MET A 75 -9.68 9.52 6.60
C MET A 75 -8.58 9.74 7.65
N PHE A 76 -8.82 9.31 8.88
CA PHE A 76 -7.83 9.42 9.95
C PHE A 76 -6.57 8.60 9.67
N CYS A 77 -6.69 7.37 9.15
CA CYS A 77 -5.53 6.55 8.78
C CYS A 77 -4.65 7.27 7.74
N VAL A 78 -5.27 7.91 6.73
CA VAL A 78 -4.55 8.68 5.72
C VAL A 78 -3.89 9.92 6.33
N GLU A 79 -4.59 10.66 7.19
CA GLU A 79 -4.01 11.80 7.92
C GLU A 79 -2.84 11.40 8.82
N TYR A 80 -2.95 10.25 9.48
CA TYR A 80 -1.91 9.69 10.33
C TYR A 80 -0.68 9.30 9.51
N LEU A 81 -0.88 8.67 8.35
CA LEU A 81 0.20 8.41 7.41
C LEU A 81 0.88 9.70 6.93
N LEU A 82 0.12 10.74 6.61
CA LEU A 82 0.68 12.04 6.17
C LEU A 82 1.51 12.71 7.27
N LYS A 83 1.07 12.63 8.54
CA LYS A 83 1.85 13.13 9.69
C LYS A 83 3.11 12.33 9.96
N ASN A 84 3.14 11.07 9.55
CA ASN A 84 4.26 10.15 9.73
C ASN A 84 4.86 9.74 8.38
N VAL A 85 4.89 10.65 7.39
CA VAL A 85 5.35 10.32 6.03
C VAL A 85 6.79 9.81 6.01
N ASP A 86 7.61 10.23 6.98
CA ASP A 86 8.99 9.77 7.16
C ASP A 86 9.06 8.24 7.33
N TRP A 87 8.09 7.63 8.02
CA TRP A 87 7.99 6.16 8.13
C TRP A 87 7.89 5.51 6.75
N LEU A 88 7.05 6.06 5.86
CA LEU A 88 6.90 5.54 4.50
C LEU A 88 8.20 5.74 3.71
N LEU A 89 8.83 6.91 3.82
CA LEU A 89 10.08 7.21 3.12
C LEU A 89 11.22 6.29 3.55
N GLU A 90 11.35 6.01 4.86
CA GLU A 90 12.33 5.07 5.40
C GLU A 90 12.09 3.65 4.88
N LYS A 91 10.85 3.16 4.94
CA LYS A 91 10.47 1.86 4.38
C LYS A 91 10.75 1.75 2.89
N LEU A 92 10.50 2.81 2.12
CA LEU A 92 10.81 2.86 0.69
C LEU A 92 12.33 2.85 0.45
N ASP A 93 13.13 3.46 1.33
CA ASP A 93 14.59 3.50 1.22
C ASP A 93 15.24 2.13 1.48
N GLU A 94 14.75 1.38 2.48
CA GLU A 94 15.16 0.00 2.77
C GLU A 94 15.05 -0.94 1.55
N LEU A 95 14.12 -0.63 0.65
CA LEU A 95 13.87 -1.41 -0.57
C LEU A 95 14.77 -0.99 -1.75
N LYS A 96 15.31 0.24 -1.75
CA LYS A 96 16.24 0.70 -2.80
C LYS A 96 17.54 -0.11 -2.83
N GLY A 97 18.00 -0.60 -1.67
CA GLY A 97 19.23 -1.40 -1.55
C GLY A 97 19.17 -2.80 -2.19
N LYS A 98 17.98 -3.30 -2.57
CA LYS A 98 17.78 -4.70 -3.02
C LYS A 98 17.77 -4.91 -4.55
N TRP A 99 18.26 -3.95 -5.34
CA TRP A 99 18.26 -3.97 -6.82
C TRP A 99 16.88 -4.30 -7.39
N VAL A 100 15.88 -3.48 -7.07
CA VAL A 100 14.49 -3.66 -7.52
C VAL A 100 14.20 -2.73 -8.71
N PRO A 101 14.15 -3.22 -9.96
CA PRO A 101 13.62 -2.45 -11.07
C PRO A 101 12.08 -2.50 -11.02
N CYS A 102 11.51 -1.82 -10.02
CA CYS A 102 10.26 -1.08 -10.14
C CYS A 102 8.94 -1.87 -10.22
N ALA A 103 8.04 -1.59 -9.27
CA ALA A 103 6.69 -1.04 -9.50
C ALA A 103 5.98 -0.95 -8.15
N TRP A 104 5.92 0.26 -7.59
CA TRP A 104 5.26 0.56 -6.33
C TRP A 104 3.77 0.73 -6.56
N PHE A 105 2.96 -0.26 -6.23
CA PHE A 105 1.51 -0.18 -6.37
C PHE A 105 0.87 0.20 -5.05
N VAL A 106 0.16 1.32 -5.06
CA VAL A 106 -0.55 1.95 -3.93
C VAL A 106 -2.02 2.11 -4.33
N PHE A 107 -2.96 1.77 -3.45
CA PHE A 107 -4.41 1.89 -3.69
C PHE A 107 -5.07 3.07 -3.01
#